data_AF-A0A5C6C780-F1
#
_entry.id   AF-A0A5C6C780-F1
#
_cell.length_a   1.000
_cell.length_b   1.000
_cell.length_c   1.000
_cell.angle_alpha   90.00
_cell.angle_beta   90.00
_cell.angle_gamma   90.00
#
_symmetry.space_group_name_H-M   'P 1'
#
loop_
_entity.id
_entity.type
_entity.pdbx_description
1 polymer ?
#
loop_
_entity_poly.entity_id
_entity_poly.type
_entity_poly.pdbx_seq_one_letter_code
_entity_poly.pdbx_strand_id
1 'polypeptide(L)'
;MTSSANAQAQAPAPGALSPDELNRRRAQTKLPGEDMTIAETLRVMDVAREMRQQRESAEEMFRHDEVRVRLREKLMRTAAMSGDRVTEAEIDAAIDQYLANLHTYEAPQPGMKKFIAYCWIWRYRLAAVATAVAATGAWFFL
;
A
#
# COMPACT_ATOMS: atom_id res chain seq x y z
N MET A 1 10.32 -42.50 -63.09
CA MET A 1 9.99 -41.60 -61.98
C MET A 1 9.82 -42.45 -60.74
N THR A 2 10.84 -42.45 -59.88
CA THR A 2 10.97 -43.26 -58.66
C THR A 2 10.87 -42.36 -57.42
N SER A 3 10.27 -42.89 -56.35
CA SER A 3 10.26 -42.38 -54.95
C SER A 3 9.46 -41.08 -54.72
N SER A 4 8.67 -40.90 -53.66
CA SER A 4 8.81 -41.38 -52.28
C SER A 4 7.44 -41.43 -51.57
N ALA A 5 7.08 -42.58 -51.00
CA ALA A 5 6.04 -42.67 -49.98
C ALA A 5 6.62 -42.16 -48.65
N ASN A 6 6.09 -41.05 -48.15
CA ASN A 6 6.56 -40.40 -46.93
C ASN A 6 6.00 -41.14 -45.71
N ALA A 7 6.77 -42.10 -45.19
CA ALA A 7 6.53 -42.74 -43.90
C ALA A 7 6.94 -41.78 -42.78
N GLN A 8 6.01 -40.92 -42.35
CA GLN A 8 6.17 -40.18 -41.10
C GLN A 8 5.76 -41.08 -39.92
N ALA A 9 6.78 -41.71 -39.33
CA ALA A 9 6.73 -42.17 -37.95
C ALA A 9 6.68 -40.92 -37.04
N GLN A 10 5.47 -40.49 -36.65
CA GLN A 10 5.28 -39.47 -35.63
C GLN A 10 5.17 -40.19 -34.26
N ALA A 11 6.11 -39.84 -33.36
CA ALA A 11 6.23 -40.36 -32.00
C ALA A 11 4.94 -40.21 -31.16
N PRO A 12 4.66 -41.12 -30.22
CA PRO A 12 3.51 -41.01 -29.34
C PRO A 12 3.63 -39.77 -28.44
N ALA A 13 2.52 -39.04 -28.31
CA ALA A 13 2.36 -37.88 -27.43
C ALA A 13 2.79 -38.21 -25.98
N PRO A 14 3.29 -37.23 -25.20
CA PRO A 14 3.64 -37.45 -23.81
C PRO A 14 2.39 -37.93 -23.08
N GLY A 15 2.42 -39.19 -22.65
CA GLY A 15 1.29 -39.89 -22.05
C GLY A 15 0.70 -39.07 -20.91
N ALA A 16 -0.62 -38.94 -20.91
CA ALA A 16 -1.37 -38.55 -19.74
C ALA A 16 -0.95 -39.48 -18.59
N LEU A 17 -0.25 -38.93 -17.60
CA LEU A 17 0.17 -39.66 -16.40
C LEU A 17 -1.06 -40.36 -15.82
N SER A 18 -0.93 -41.66 -15.58
CA SER A 18 -2.02 -42.43 -14.99
C SER A 18 -2.38 -41.84 -13.61
N PRO A 19 -3.66 -41.90 -13.20
CA PRO A 19 -4.08 -41.44 -11.88
C PRO A 19 -3.24 -42.05 -10.74
N ASP A 20 -2.76 -43.29 -10.93
CA ASP A 20 -1.90 -44.00 -9.99
C ASP A 20 -0.48 -43.41 -9.92
N GLU A 21 0.08 -42.95 -11.05
CA GLU A 21 1.37 -42.25 -11.06
C GLU A 21 1.27 -40.87 -10.43
N LEU A 22 0.15 -40.16 -10.63
CA LEU A 22 -0.14 -38.90 -9.94
C LEU A 22 -0.26 -39.12 -8.43
N ASN A 23 -0.91 -40.20 -8.01
CA ASN A 23 -1.07 -40.54 -6.59
C ASN A 23 0.26 -40.96 -5.96
N ARG A 24 1.11 -41.73 -6.68
CA ARG A 24 2.48 -42.05 -6.24
C ARG A 24 3.37 -40.82 -6.14
N ARG A 25 3.29 -39.89 -7.10
CA ARG A 25 4.02 -38.62 -7.01
C ARG A 25 3.54 -37.77 -5.84
N ARG A 26 2.24 -37.69 -5.61
CA ARG A 26 1.66 -36.98 -4.47
C ARG A 26 2.05 -37.61 -3.13
N ALA A 27 2.16 -38.94 -3.06
CA ALA A 27 2.66 -39.66 -1.89
C ALA A 27 4.19 -39.54 -1.70
N GLN A 28 4.94 -39.28 -2.78
CA GLN A 28 6.37 -38.95 -2.72
C GLN A 28 6.63 -37.49 -2.37
N THR A 29 5.64 -36.60 -2.54
CA THR A 29 5.69 -35.23 -2.02
C THR A 29 5.52 -35.27 -0.50
N LYS A 30 6.58 -35.68 0.23
CA LYS A 30 6.68 -35.49 1.68
C LYS A 30 6.39 -34.02 1.98
N LEU A 31 5.45 -33.74 2.88
CA LEU A 31 5.18 -32.36 3.27
C LEU A 31 6.43 -31.82 3.99
N PRO A 32 6.90 -30.61 3.64
CA PRO A 32 8.01 -29.97 4.35
C PRO A 32 7.59 -29.76 5.81
N GLY A 33 8.05 -30.62 6.71
CA GLY A 33 7.70 -30.62 8.13
C GLY A 33 7.43 -31.99 8.76
N GLU A 34 7.37 -33.08 7.98
CA GLU A 34 6.96 -34.40 8.48
C GLU A 34 8.00 -35.10 9.38
N ASP A 35 9.28 -34.69 9.31
CA ASP A 35 10.40 -35.20 10.14
C ASP A 35 11.11 -34.10 10.95
N MET A 36 10.47 -32.94 11.17
CA MET A 36 11.12 -31.84 11.92
C MET A 36 10.91 -31.98 13.42
N THR A 37 12.00 -31.80 14.17
CA THR A 37 11.92 -31.69 15.63
C THR A 37 11.20 -30.40 16.04
N ILE A 38 10.53 -30.38 17.19
CA ILE A 38 9.78 -29.21 17.68
C ILE A 38 10.63 -27.92 17.67
N ALA A 39 11.91 -28.04 18.02
CA ALA A 39 12.86 -26.92 18.02
C ALA A 39 13.21 -26.41 16.62
N GLU A 40 13.06 -27.25 15.59
CA GLU A 40 13.29 -26.90 14.20
C GLU A 40 12.05 -26.24 13.60
N THR A 41 10.85 -26.71 13.95
CA THR A 41 9.58 -26.07 13.58
C THR A 41 9.48 -24.66 14.15
N LEU A 42 9.86 -24.46 15.42
CA LEU A 42 9.91 -23.12 16.02
C LEU A 42 10.91 -22.21 15.29
N ARG A 43 12.10 -22.72 14.95
CA ARG A 43 13.10 -21.96 14.18
C ARG A 43 12.60 -21.57 12.78
N VAL A 44 11.89 -22.46 12.09
CA VAL A 44 11.29 -22.13 10.78
C VAL A 44 10.17 -21.12 10.93
N MET A 45 9.37 -21.19 11.98
CA MET A 45 8.34 -20.18 12.27
C MET A 45 8.95 -18.80 12.59
N ASP A 46 10.06 -18.75 13.33
CA ASP A 46 10.78 -17.51 13.60
C ASP A 46 11.33 -16.89 12.32
N VAL A 47 11.94 -17.70 11.45
CA VAL A 47 12.40 -17.27 10.12
C VAL A 47 11.23 -16.81 9.24
N ALA A 48 10.09 -17.51 9.27
CA ALA A 48 8.90 -17.12 8.53
C ALA A 48 8.33 -15.77 9.03
N ARG A 49 8.43 -15.49 10.34
CA ARG A 49 8.04 -14.21 10.93
C ARG A 49 8.96 -13.08 10.52
N GLU A 50 10.27 -13.31 10.56
CA GLU A 50 11.30 -12.38 10.08
C GLU A 50 11.07 -12.02 8.60
N MET A 51 10.85 -13.03 7.74
CA MET A 51 10.56 -12.86 6.32
C MET A 51 9.26 -12.08 6.07
N ARG A 52 8.22 -12.31 6.89
CA ARG A 52 6.96 -11.56 6.79
C ARG A 52 7.15 -10.09 7.15
N GLN A 53 7.92 -9.80 8.18
CA GLN A 53 8.19 -8.44 8.62
C GLN A 53 9.04 -7.67 7.62
N GLN A 54 10.02 -8.34 6.99
CA GLN A 54 10.78 -7.77 5.86
C GLN A 54 9.90 -7.53 4.63
N ARG A 55 8.91 -8.40 4.38
CA ARG A 55 7.95 -8.22 3.29
C ARG A 55 7.04 -7.00 3.49
N GLU A 56 6.56 -6.75 4.71
CA GLU A 56 5.76 -5.55 5.02
C GLU A 56 6.56 -4.26 4.77
N SER A 57 7.83 -4.22 5.19
CA SER A 57 8.74 -3.10 4.91
C SER A 57 9.04 -2.94 3.42
N ALA A 58 9.23 -4.05 2.69
CA ALA A 58 9.42 -4.02 1.26
C ALA A 58 8.16 -3.52 0.54
N GLU A 59 6.97 -4.00 0.93
CA GLU A 59 5.69 -3.56 0.38
C GLU A 59 5.41 -2.07 0.63
N GLU A 60 5.93 -1.47 1.71
CA GLU A 60 5.89 -0.01 1.92
C GLU A 60 6.79 0.75 0.94
N MET A 61 8.04 0.30 0.74
CA MET A 61 8.95 0.91 -0.23
C MET A 61 8.45 0.76 -1.67
N PHE A 62 7.98 -0.43 -2.05
CA PHE A 62 7.41 -0.69 -3.38
C PHE A 62 6.12 0.11 -3.63
N ARG A 63 5.30 0.35 -2.60
CA ARG A 63 4.07 1.15 -2.74
C ARG A 63 4.36 2.57 -3.22
N HIS A 64 5.44 3.21 -2.76
CA HIS A 64 5.76 4.58 -3.20
C HIS A 64 6.21 4.64 -4.65
N ASP A 65 7.11 3.74 -5.05
CA ASP A 65 7.66 3.71 -6.41
C ASP A 65 6.63 3.24 -7.45
N GLU A 66 5.82 2.22 -7.12
CA GLU A 66 4.73 1.76 -7.99
C GLU A 66 3.66 2.82 -8.20
N VAL A 67 3.33 3.59 -7.16
CA VAL A 67 2.36 4.69 -7.26
C VAL A 67 2.89 5.76 -8.22
N ARG A 68 4.18 6.13 -8.12
CA ARG A 68 4.81 7.11 -9.01
C ARG A 68 4.79 6.65 -10.47
N VAL A 69 5.18 5.41 -10.74
CA VAL A 69 5.18 4.82 -12.09
C VAL A 69 3.77 4.78 -12.68
N ARG A 70 2.78 4.33 -11.90
CA ARG A 70 1.38 4.25 -12.33
C ARG A 70 0.77 5.64 -12.59
N LEU A 71 1.15 6.65 -11.80
CA LEU A 71 0.70 8.04 -12.01
C LEU A 71 1.29 8.60 -13.31
N ARG A 72 2.59 8.40 -13.55
CA ARG A 72 3.27 8.82 -14.78
C ARG A 72 2.61 8.21 -16.02
N GLU A 73 2.35 6.90 -16.01
CA GLU A 73 1.72 6.20 -17.14
C GLU A 73 0.32 6.75 -17.43
N LYS A 74 -0.48 7.00 -16.39
CA LYS A 74 -1.82 7.57 -16.54
C LYS A 74 -1.79 8.99 -17.08
N LEU A 75 -0.93 9.85 -16.53
CA LEU A 75 -0.81 11.24 -16.96
C LEU A 75 -0.32 11.33 -18.40
N MET A 76 0.64 10.49 -18.80
CA MET A 76 1.07 10.38 -20.19
C MET A 76 -0.04 9.94 -21.13
N ARG A 77 -0.80 8.91 -20.75
CA ARG A 77 -1.95 8.43 -21.53
C ARG A 77 -3.01 9.52 -21.70
N THR A 78 -3.29 10.28 -20.65
CA THR A 78 -4.26 11.38 -20.68
C THR A 78 -3.75 12.57 -21.49
N ALA A 79 -2.47 12.96 -21.37
CA ALA A 79 -1.88 14.02 -22.18
C ALA A 79 -1.92 13.69 -23.69
N ALA A 80 -1.60 12.44 -24.04
CA ALA A 80 -1.69 11.94 -25.42
C ALA A 80 -3.13 11.98 -25.97
N MET A 81 -4.13 11.66 -25.14
CA MET A 81 -5.55 11.75 -25.53
C MET A 81 -6.06 13.20 -25.61
N SER A 82 -5.55 14.09 -24.76
CA SER A 82 -5.95 15.50 -24.70
C SER A 82 -5.24 16.39 -25.72
N GLY A 83 -4.25 15.84 -26.44
CA GLY A 83 -3.45 16.58 -27.42
C GLY A 83 -2.48 17.58 -26.81
N ASP A 84 -2.24 17.49 -25.51
CA ASP A 84 -1.40 18.42 -24.77
C ASP A 84 0.07 17.98 -24.85
N ARG A 85 0.98 18.91 -25.14
CA ARG A 85 2.40 18.60 -25.31
C ARG A 85 3.12 18.71 -23.98
N VAL A 86 2.98 17.67 -23.17
CA VAL A 86 3.66 17.56 -21.87
C VAL A 86 4.83 16.59 -21.99
N THR A 87 6.00 17.00 -21.51
CA THR A 87 7.21 16.18 -21.52
C THR A 87 7.24 15.22 -20.32
N GLU A 88 7.97 14.11 -20.41
CA GLU A 88 8.15 13.16 -19.29
C GLU A 88 8.73 13.85 -18.05
N ALA A 89 9.65 14.79 -18.26
CA ALA A 89 10.29 15.55 -17.19
C ALA A 89 9.32 16.49 -16.46
N GLU A 90 8.40 17.14 -17.18
CA GLU A 90 7.38 18.01 -16.59
C GLU A 90 6.37 17.21 -15.76
N ILE A 91 5.94 16.06 -16.26
CA ILE A 91 5.03 15.17 -15.53
C ILE A 91 5.71 14.68 -14.24
N ASP A 92 6.98 14.29 -14.32
CA ASP A 92 7.70 13.78 -13.16
C ASP A 92 7.92 14.86 -12.09
N ALA A 93 8.27 16.08 -12.50
CA ALA A 93 8.40 17.22 -11.61
C ALA A 93 7.05 17.57 -10.92
N ALA A 94 5.95 17.49 -11.66
CA ALA A 94 4.62 17.72 -11.10
C ALA A 94 4.20 16.63 -10.09
N ILE A 95 4.55 15.36 -10.36
CA ILE A 95 4.29 14.25 -9.43
C ILE A 95 5.10 14.44 -8.14
N ASP A 96 6.37 14.83 -8.25
CA ASP A 96 7.22 15.10 -7.07
C ASP A 96 6.66 16.23 -6.22
N GLN A 97 6.25 17.34 -6.85
CA GLN A 97 5.62 18.45 -6.15
C GLN A 97 4.31 18.04 -5.45
N TYR A 98 3.48 17.23 -6.12
CA TYR A 98 2.24 16.71 -5.56
C TYR A 98 2.48 15.80 -4.36
N LEU A 99 3.41 14.84 -4.47
CA LEU A 99 3.73 13.90 -3.38
C LEU A 99 4.40 14.61 -2.20
N ALA A 100 5.25 15.61 -2.46
CA ALA A 100 5.85 16.43 -1.41
C ALA A 100 4.81 17.21 -0.61
N ASN A 101 3.71 17.63 -1.24
CA ASN A 101 2.68 18.43 -0.59
C ASN A 101 1.48 17.62 -0.06
N LEU A 102 1.41 16.31 -0.36
CA LEU A 102 0.26 15.45 -0.04
C LEU A 102 0.00 15.33 1.47
N HIS A 103 1.03 15.51 2.30
CA HIS A 103 0.94 15.42 3.76
C HIS A 103 1.06 16.79 4.45
N THR A 104 1.04 17.89 3.69
CA THR A 104 1.09 19.22 4.28
C THR A 104 -0.28 19.57 4.84
N TYR A 105 -0.38 19.63 6.18
CA TYR A 105 -1.55 20.19 6.84
C TYR A 105 -1.63 21.69 6.56
N GLU A 106 -2.52 22.10 5.67
CA GLU A 106 -2.83 23.50 5.48
C GLU A 106 -3.79 23.96 6.59
N ALA A 107 -3.26 24.67 7.58
CA ALA A 107 -4.08 25.21 8.65
C ALA A 107 -5.10 26.21 8.05
N PRO A 108 -6.40 26.11 8.37
CA PRO A 108 -7.37 27.08 7.87
C PRO A 108 -6.96 28.47 8.35
N GLN A 109 -6.98 29.44 7.43
CA GLN A 109 -6.60 30.82 7.70
C GLN A 109 -7.25 31.30 9.01
N PRO A 110 -6.50 31.95 9.91
CA PRO A 110 -7.04 32.43 11.18
C PRO A 110 -8.16 33.44 10.87
N GLY A 111 -9.40 33.06 11.15
CA GLY A 111 -10.59 33.88 10.88
C GLY A 111 -11.60 33.83 12.02
N MET A 112 -12.54 34.79 12.03
CA MET A 112 -13.56 34.90 13.09
C MET A 112 -14.33 33.60 13.35
N LYS A 113 -14.55 32.78 12.32
CA LYS A 113 -15.20 31.46 12.46
C LYS A 113 -14.43 30.52 13.39
N LYS A 114 -13.10 30.49 13.29
CA LYS A 114 -12.22 29.65 14.11
C LYS A 114 -12.20 30.16 15.56
N PHE A 115 -12.21 31.49 15.74
CA PHE A 115 -12.31 32.10 17.07
C PHE A 115 -13.64 31.78 17.78
N ILE A 116 -14.77 31.90 17.08
CA ILE A 116 -16.09 31.52 17.62
C ILE A 116 -16.14 30.02 17.94
N ALA A 117 -15.55 29.17 17.09
CA ALA A 117 -15.45 27.74 17.36
C ALA A 117 -14.63 27.44 18.63
N TYR A 118 -13.48 28.09 18.81
CA TYR A 118 -12.70 27.97 20.04
C TYR A 118 -13.45 28.49 21.27
N CYS A 119 -14.14 29.63 21.17
CA CYS A 119 -14.99 30.15 22.24
C CYS A 119 -16.12 29.18 22.61
N TRP A 120 -16.71 28.47 21.65
CA TRP A 120 -17.75 27.48 21.93
C TRP A 120 -17.21 26.26 22.65
N ILE A 121 -16.06 25.72 22.21
CA ILE A 121 -15.40 24.58 22.88
C ILE A 121 -15.04 24.96 24.33
N TRP A 122 -14.62 26.19 24.56
CA TRP A 122 -14.21 26.68 25.88
C TRP A 122 -15.34 27.33 26.69
N ARG A 123 -16.61 27.18 26.28
CA ARG A 123 -17.75 27.88 26.91
C ARG A 123 -17.82 27.76 28.43
N TYR A 124 -17.49 26.59 28.99
CA TYR A 124 -17.48 26.39 30.43
C TYR A 124 -16.30 27.10 31.13
N ARG A 125 -15.13 27.14 30.49
CA ARG A 125 -13.96 27.88 31.01
C ARG A 125 -14.19 29.38 30.95
N LEU A 126 -14.77 29.87 29.85
CA LEU A 126 -15.14 31.28 29.70
C LEU A 126 -16.23 31.68 30.69
N ALA A 127 -17.23 30.84 30.94
CA ALA A 127 -18.23 31.08 31.96
C ALA A 127 -17.61 31.15 33.37
N ALA A 128 -16.68 30.25 33.71
CA ALA A 128 -16.00 30.26 35.00
C ALA A 128 -15.11 31.50 35.19
N VAL A 129 -14.42 31.95 34.14
CA VAL A 129 -13.66 33.22 34.18
C VAL A 129 -14.61 34.41 34.32
N ALA A 130 -15.72 34.42 33.58
CA ALA A 130 -16.69 35.50 33.66
C ALA A 130 -17.32 35.62 35.06
N THR A 131 -17.67 34.50 35.70
CA THR A 131 -18.17 34.52 37.08
C THR A 131 -17.11 34.92 38.08
N ALA A 132 -15.86 34.47 37.92
CA ALA A 132 -14.75 34.87 38.79
C ALA A 132 -14.46 36.38 38.69
N VAL A 133 -14.46 36.94 37.48
CA VAL A 133 -14.29 38.38 37.24
C VAL A 133 -15.47 39.17 37.80
N ALA A 134 -16.71 38.68 37.62
CA ALA A 134 -17.89 39.33 38.19
C ALA A 134 -17.86 39.33 39.73
N ALA A 135 -17.45 38.22 40.35
CA ALA A 135 -17.36 38.10 41.81
C ALA A 135 -16.26 39.01 42.38
N THR A 136 -15.09 39.05 41.74
CA THR A 136 -13.99 39.95 42.15
C THR A 136 -14.32 41.42 41.92
N GLY A 137 -14.98 41.75 40.81
CA GLY A 137 -15.46 43.11 40.53
C GLY A 137 -16.51 43.58 41.54
N ALA A 138 -17.47 42.70 41.90
CA ALA A 138 -18.46 42.99 42.93
C ALA A 138 -17.82 43.18 44.32
N TRP A 139 -16.79 42.38 44.66
CA TRP A 139 -16.04 42.55 45.90
C TRP A 139 -15.25 43.86 45.94
N PHE A 140 -14.70 44.32 44.81
CA PHE A 140 -13.95 45.57 44.77
C PHE A 140 -14.84 46.81 44.91
N PHE A 141 -16.11 46.71 44.52
CA PHE A 141 -17.07 47.81 44.57
C PHE A 141 -17.88 47.89 45.87
N LEU A 142 -17.76 46.92 46.76
CA LEU A 142 -18.46 46.81 48.05
C LEU A 142 -17.52 47.22 49.19
#